data_AF-A0A2U3LHI9-F1
#
_entry.id   AF-A0A2U3LHI9-F1
#
_cell.length_a   1.000
_cell.length_b   1.000
_cell.length_c   1.000
_cell.angle_alpha   90.00
_cell.angle_beta   90.00
_cell.angle_gamma   90.00
#
_symmetry.space_group_name_H-M   'P 1'
#
loop_
_entity.id
_entity.type
_entity.pdbx_description
1 polymer ?
#
loop_
_entity_poly.entity_id
_entity_poly.type
_entity_poly.pdbx_seq_one_letter_code
_entity_poly.pdbx_strand_id
1 'polypeptide(L)'
;MLKILLFSIIIVILVYLLIKLCLYVYRPFFLSKTFTTIEQMYKRVQIAAEKDISLAFEDLKEWRSGDRVVIGLYSEDEIMERINAAKAAKSHEEEVYDKFLRLKERFILNHDKLSESIIVYQRYLNVRLQQRQMAASAGAYATARAVSFDEARAVSKEIMTAFKEIKIVLDESERKLDILLT
;
A
#
# COMPACT_ATOMS: atom_id res chain seq x y z
N MET A 1 42.29 25.28 -34.86
CA MET A 1 40.94 25.33 -34.24
C MET A 1 40.10 24.07 -34.46
N LEU A 2 39.97 23.54 -35.69
CA LEU A 2 39.13 22.35 -35.98
C LEU A 2 39.47 21.08 -35.16
N LYS A 3 40.76 20.81 -34.92
CA LYS A 3 41.21 19.65 -34.13
C LYS A 3 40.77 19.69 -32.66
N ILE A 4 40.71 20.88 -32.06
CA ILE A 4 40.31 21.07 -30.65
C ILE A 4 38.80 20.82 -30.51
N LEU A 5 38.02 21.26 -31.50
CA LEU A 5 36.56 21.08 -31.52
C LEU A 5 36.20 19.59 -31.64
N LEU A 6 36.83 18.86 -32.57
CA LEU A 6 36.69 17.41 -32.75
C LEU A 6 37.06 16.63 -31.47
N PHE A 7 38.14 17.00 -30.80
CA PHE A 7 38.56 16.35 -29.55
C PHE A 7 37.52 16.54 -28.43
N SER A 8 36.93 17.73 -28.31
CA SER A 8 35.87 17.98 -27.32
C SER A 8 34.61 17.15 -27.58
N ILE A 9 34.20 17.00 -28.85
CA ILE A 9 33.02 16.22 -29.24
C ILE A 9 33.23 14.74 -28.89
N ILE A 10 34.43 14.21 -29.17
CA ILE A 10 34.78 12.83 -28.86
C ILE A 10 34.70 12.58 -27.34
N ILE A 11 35.22 13.50 -26.52
CA ILE A 11 35.14 13.37 -25.05
C ILE A 11 33.68 13.36 -24.58
N VAL A 12 32.83 14.25 -25.08
CA VAL A 12 31.40 14.29 -24.70
C VAL A 12 30.69 12.99 -25.05
N ILE A 13 30.97 12.43 -26.25
CA ILE A 13 30.42 11.13 -26.67
C ILE A 13 30.91 10.00 -25.76
N LEU A 14 32.21 9.98 -25.42
CA LEU A 14 32.81 8.97 -24.56
C LEU A 14 32.21 9.00 -23.14
N VAL A 15 32.07 10.19 -22.57
CA VAL A 15 31.44 10.40 -21.26
C VAL A 15 29.98 9.95 -21.29
N TYR A 16 29.23 10.31 -22.33
CA TYR A 16 27.84 9.88 -22.49
C TYR A 16 27.70 8.35 -22.58
N LEU A 17 28.56 7.69 -23.36
CA LEU A 17 28.58 6.23 -23.48
C LEU A 17 28.95 5.55 -22.16
N LEU A 18 29.94 6.08 -21.43
CA LEU A 18 30.33 5.60 -20.11
C LEU A 18 29.17 5.70 -19.11
N ILE A 19 28.49 6.85 -19.06
CA ILE A 19 27.30 7.03 -18.20
C ILE A 19 26.22 6.02 -18.57
N LYS A 20 25.95 5.82 -19.87
CA LYS A 20 24.93 4.88 -20.33
C LYS A 20 25.29 3.44 -19.97
N LEU A 21 26.55 3.06 -20.06
CA LEU A 21 27.07 1.75 -19.65
C LEU A 21 26.95 1.55 -18.14
N CYS A 22 27.34 2.55 -17.34
CA CYS A 22 27.16 2.52 -15.89
C CYS A 22 25.67 2.32 -15.54
N LEU A 23 24.78 3.13 -16.12
CA LEU A 23 23.33 2.99 -15.90
C LEU A 23 22.81 1.61 -16.27
N TYR A 24 23.29 1.02 -17.38
CA TYR A 24 22.90 -0.32 -17.81
C TYR A 24 23.27 -1.39 -16.77
N VAL A 25 24.45 -1.30 -16.17
CA VAL A 25 24.94 -2.24 -15.14
C VAL A 25 24.24 -2.02 -13.79
N TYR A 26 24.01 -0.78 -13.38
CA TYR A 26 23.38 -0.47 -12.09
C TYR A 26 21.86 -0.69 -12.07
N ARG A 27 21.19 -0.57 -13.21
CA ARG A 27 19.73 -0.73 -13.34
C ARG A 27 19.18 -2.06 -12.81
N PRO A 28 19.72 -3.25 -13.17
CA PRO A 28 19.22 -4.53 -12.66
C PRO A 28 19.37 -4.65 -11.14
N PHE A 29 20.47 -4.14 -10.57
CA PHE A 29 20.69 -4.14 -9.12
C PHE A 29 19.66 -3.26 -8.40
N PHE A 30 19.41 -2.05 -8.91
CA PHE A 30 18.41 -1.15 -8.34
C PHE A 30 17.00 -1.74 -8.41
N LEU A 31 16.62 -2.31 -9.55
CA LEU A 31 15.32 -2.95 -9.74
C LEU A 31 15.13 -4.13 -8.78
N SER A 32 16.13 -4.99 -8.62
CA SER A 32 16.09 -6.12 -7.67
C SER A 32 15.84 -5.66 -6.22
N LYS A 33 16.55 -4.61 -5.78
CA LYS A 33 16.36 -4.02 -4.44
C LYS A 33 14.96 -3.41 -4.29
N THR A 34 14.48 -2.71 -5.30
CA THR A 34 13.14 -2.11 -5.29
C THR A 34 12.04 -3.17 -5.24
N PHE A 35 12.15 -4.24 -6.01
CA PHE A 35 11.19 -5.35 -5.96
C PHE A 35 11.18 -6.04 -4.60
N THR A 36 12.36 -6.31 -4.03
CA THR A 36 12.46 -6.84 -2.66
C THR A 36 11.75 -5.93 -1.65
N THR A 37 11.90 -4.61 -1.80
CA THR A 37 11.24 -3.63 -0.93
C THR A 37 9.72 -3.69 -1.06
N ILE A 38 9.21 -3.76 -2.30
CA ILE A 38 7.77 -3.89 -2.57
C ILE A 38 7.21 -5.19 -1.97
N GLU A 39 7.92 -6.31 -2.13
CA GLU A 39 7.51 -7.59 -1.56
C GLU A 39 7.44 -7.53 -0.03
N GLN A 40 8.41 -6.87 0.62
CA GLN A 40 8.38 -6.66 2.06
C GLN A 40 7.21 -5.77 2.50
N MET A 41 6.91 -4.71 1.75
CA MET A 41 5.76 -3.84 2.02
C MET A 41 4.43 -4.61 1.89
N TYR A 42 4.29 -5.40 0.82
CA TYR A 42 3.12 -6.25 0.61
C TYR A 42 2.93 -7.26 1.76
N LYS A 43 4.00 -7.94 2.19
CA LYS A 43 3.96 -8.84 3.36
C LYS A 43 3.48 -8.12 4.63
N ARG A 44 3.91 -6.88 4.86
CA ARG A 44 3.44 -6.08 6.00
C ARG A 44 1.94 -5.79 5.91
N VAL A 45 1.42 -5.51 4.71
CA VAL A 45 -0.01 -5.32 4.48
C VAL A 45 -0.77 -6.62 4.80
N GLN A 46 -0.29 -7.77 4.33
CA GLN A 46 -0.92 -9.07 4.62
C GLN A 46 -0.95 -9.38 6.12
N ILE A 47 0.16 -9.16 6.82
CA ILE A 47 0.24 -9.37 8.27
C ILE A 47 -0.72 -8.44 9.01
N ALA A 48 -0.78 -7.16 8.63
CA ALA A 48 -1.72 -6.22 9.22
C ALA A 48 -3.18 -6.65 8.97
N ALA A 49 -3.49 -7.16 7.78
CA ALA A 49 -4.81 -7.68 7.45
C ALA A 49 -5.22 -8.87 8.31
N GLU A 50 -4.32 -9.83 8.50
CA GLU A 50 -4.56 -11.00 9.33
C GLU A 50 -4.75 -10.61 10.80
N LYS A 51 -3.97 -9.65 11.28
CA LYS A 51 -4.13 -9.09 12.63
C LYS A 51 -5.49 -8.42 12.80
N ASP A 52 -5.92 -7.60 11.85
CA ASP A 52 -7.23 -6.92 11.90
C ASP A 52 -8.38 -7.94 11.97
N ILE A 53 -8.31 -9.01 11.18
CA ILE A 53 -9.30 -10.10 11.18
C ILE A 53 -9.28 -10.85 12.53
N SER A 54 -8.09 -11.18 13.05
CA SER A 54 -7.95 -11.89 14.33
C SER A 54 -8.54 -11.09 15.49
N LEU A 55 -8.23 -9.78 15.56
CA LEU A 55 -8.77 -8.90 16.60
C LEU A 55 -10.30 -8.81 16.54
N ALA A 56 -10.88 -8.69 15.35
CA ALA A 56 -12.34 -8.68 15.21
C ALA A 56 -12.99 -10.00 15.66
N PHE A 57 -12.32 -11.15 15.46
CA PHE A 57 -12.78 -12.42 16.02
C PHE A 57 -12.63 -12.51 17.54
N GLU A 58 -11.58 -11.92 18.12
CA GLU A 58 -11.41 -11.83 19.57
C GLU A 58 -12.52 -10.97 20.19
N ASP A 59 -12.83 -9.80 19.61
CA ASP A 59 -13.94 -8.95 20.02
C ASP A 59 -15.28 -9.72 20.00
N LEU A 60 -15.52 -10.53 18.95
CA LEU A 60 -16.73 -11.35 18.83
C LEU A 60 -16.81 -12.43 19.92
N LYS A 61 -15.67 -13.04 20.28
CA LYS A 61 -15.61 -14.04 21.36
C LYS A 61 -15.90 -13.41 22.71
N GLU A 62 -15.33 -12.23 22.98
CA GLU A 62 -15.60 -11.51 24.22
C GLU A 62 -17.08 -11.13 24.34
N TRP A 63 -17.70 -10.65 23.26
CA TRP A 63 -19.13 -10.35 23.22
C TRP A 63 -20.01 -11.57 23.56
N ARG A 64 -19.67 -12.74 23.02
CA ARG A 64 -20.41 -14.00 23.25
C ARG A 64 -20.17 -14.63 24.61
N SER A 65 -19.14 -14.22 25.35
CA SER A 65 -18.73 -14.87 26.61
C SER A 65 -19.66 -14.60 27.81
N GLY A 66 -20.66 -13.71 27.69
CA GLY A 66 -21.76 -13.54 28.64
C GLY A 66 -21.40 -13.01 30.04
N ASP A 67 -20.12 -12.99 30.42
CA ASP A 67 -19.69 -12.71 31.80
C ASP A 67 -19.49 -11.21 32.12
N ARG A 68 -19.77 -10.31 31.17
CA ARG A 68 -19.64 -8.86 31.38
C ARG A 68 -20.73 -8.10 30.62
N VAL A 69 -21.38 -7.13 31.27
CA VAL A 69 -22.06 -6.03 30.57
C VAL A 69 -20.98 -5.17 29.93
N VAL A 70 -20.54 -5.58 28.74
CA VAL A 70 -19.74 -4.72 27.87
C VAL A 70 -20.74 -3.74 27.27
N ILE A 71 -20.59 -2.44 27.53
CA ILE A 71 -21.18 -1.42 26.65
C ILE A 71 -20.41 -1.55 25.34
N GLY A 72 -20.81 -2.53 24.52
CA GLY A 72 -20.23 -2.75 23.22
C GLY A 72 -20.61 -1.55 22.37
N LEU A 73 -19.62 -0.82 21.86
CA LEU A 73 -19.88 0.21 20.84
C LEU A 73 -20.35 -0.40 19.51
N TYR A 74 -20.26 -1.73 19.36
CA TYR A 74 -20.66 -2.48 18.19
C TYR A 74 -21.52 -3.69 18.57
N SER A 75 -22.56 -3.93 17.79
CA SER A 75 -23.39 -5.15 17.79
C SER A 75 -22.65 -6.34 17.14
N GLU A 76 -23.15 -7.55 17.37
CA GLU A 76 -22.65 -8.77 16.71
C GLU A 76 -22.65 -8.64 15.18
N ASP A 77 -23.71 -8.07 14.61
CA ASP A 77 -23.84 -7.84 13.17
C ASP A 77 -22.76 -6.88 12.65
N GLU A 78 -22.48 -5.79 13.37
CA GLU A 78 -21.41 -4.84 13.01
C GLU A 78 -20.02 -5.47 13.08
N ILE A 79 -19.77 -6.35 14.06
CA ILE A 79 -18.50 -7.08 14.16
C ILE A 79 -18.35 -8.06 12.98
N MET A 80 -19.42 -8.78 12.62
CA MET A 80 -19.44 -9.67 11.47
C MET A 80 -19.24 -8.93 10.14
N GLU A 81 -19.87 -7.77 9.98
CA GLU A 81 -19.67 -6.90 8.81
C GLU A 81 -18.21 -6.46 8.69
N ARG A 82 -17.57 -6.06 9.79
CA ARG A 82 -16.14 -5.70 9.82
C ARG A 82 -15.24 -6.87 9.40
N ILE A 83 -15.53 -8.08 9.85
CA ILE A 83 -14.78 -9.30 9.45
C ILE A 83 -14.90 -9.51 7.93
N ASN A 84 -16.12 -9.42 7.39
CA ASN A 84 -16.36 -9.60 5.97
C ASN A 84 -15.67 -8.52 5.13
N ALA A 85 -15.75 -7.26 5.57
CA ALA A 85 -15.07 -6.14 4.94
C ALA A 85 -13.54 -6.32 4.94
N ALA A 86 -12.95 -6.78 6.05
CA ALA A 86 -11.52 -7.04 6.15
C ALA A 86 -11.07 -8.19 5.22
N LYS A 87 -11.86 -9.26 5.10
CA LYS A 87 -11.60 -10.37 4.16
C LYS A 87 -11.70 -9.92 2.70
N ALA A 88 -12.74 -9.17 2.34
CA ALA A 88 -12.90 -8.62 1.00
C ALA A 88 -11.72 -7.69 0.64
N ALA A 89 -11.31 -6.84 1.59
CA ALA A 89 -10.15 -5.96 1.43
C ALA A 89 -8.84 -6.73 1.22
N LYS A 90 -8.65 -7.89 1.88
CA LYS A 90 -7.49 -8.77 1.67
C LYS A 90 -7.51 -9.41 0.28
N SER A 91 -8.65 -9.94 -0.15
CA SER A 91 -8.79 -10.52 -1.50
C SER A 91 -8.54 -9.49 -2.60
N HIS A 92 -8.99 -8.25 -2.40
CA HIS A 92 -8.75 -7.14 -3.33
C HIS A 92 -7.25 -6.78 -3.41
N GLU A 93 -6.54 -6.79 -2.27
CA GLU A 93 -5.08 -6.55 -2.26
C GLU A 93 -4.30 -7.59 -3.06
N GLU A 94 -4.72 -8.85 -3.00
CA GLU A 94 -4.14 -9.94 -3.81
C GLU A 94 -4.34 -9.68 -5.30
N GLU A 95 -5.53 -9.24 -5.72
CA GLU A 95 -5.80 -8.90 -7.12
C GLU A 95 -4.90 -7.75 -7.63
N VAL A 96 -4.73 -6.68 -6.83
CA VAL A 96 -3.87 -5.55 -7.19
C VAL A 96 -2.40 -5.98 -7.24
N TYR A 97 -1.97 -6.88 -6.37
CA TYR A 97 -0.62 -7.45 -6.45
C TYR A 97 -0.40 -8.27 -7.73
N ASP A 98 -1.38 -9.07 -8.15
CA ASP A 98 -1.32 -9.82 -9.40
C ASP A 98 -1.27 -8.90 -10.63
N LYS A 99 -1.94 -7.74 -10.59
CA LYS A 99 -1.78 -6.69 -11.62
C LYS A 99 -0.33 -6.19 -11.68
N PHE A 100 0.30 -5.95 -10.53
CA PHE A 100 1.71 -5.55 -10.45
C PHE A 100 2.67 -6.64 -10.97
N LEU A 101 2.44 -7.91 -10.64
CA LEU A 101 3.26 -9.03 -11.13
C LEU A 101 3.19 -9.15 -12.66
N ARG A 102 1.99 -9.05 -13.25
CA ARG A 102 1.83 -9.06 -14.72
C ARG A 102 2.55 -7.90 -15.40
N LEU A 103 2.58 -6.71 -14.78
CA LEU A 103 3.38 -5.57 -15.27
C LEU A 103 4.88 -5.86 -15.21
N LYS A 104 5.34 -6.46 -14.10
CA LYS A 104 6.74 -6.89 -13.94
C LYS A 104 7.15 -7.93 -14.98
N GLU A 105 6.28 -8.86 -15.35
CA GLU A 105 6.57 -9.91 -16.34
C GLU A 105 6.59 -9.37 -17.78
N ARG A 106 5.63 -8.51 -18.15
CA ARG A 106 5.57 -7.85 -19.48
C ARG A 106 6.77 -6.94 -19.77
N PHE A 107 7.49 -6.56 -18.72
CA PHE A 107 8.59 -5.61 -18.76
C PHE A 107 9.87 -6.08 -19.45
N ILE A 108 10.03 -7.38 -19.73
CA ILE A 108 11.18 -7.86 -20.53
C ILE A 108 11.31 -7.06 -21.86
N LEU A 109 10.24 -6.39 -22.29
CA LEU A 109 10.15 -5.66 -23.56
C LEU A 109 10.01 -4.12 -23.47
N ASN A 110 9.70 -3.48 -22.32
CA ASN A 110 9.39 -2.03 -22.31
C ASN A 110 9.71 -1.26 -21.01
N HIS A 111 10.76 -0.45 -21.05
CA HIS A 111 11.51 -0.03 -19.87
C HIS A 111 10.93 1.14 -19.03
N ASP A 112 10.07 1.98 -19.59
CA ASP A 112 9.59 3.21 -18.94
C ASP A 112 8.30 2.99 -18.15
N LYS A 113 7.44 2.07 -18.62
CA LYS A 113 6.17 1.72 -17.95
C LYS A 113 6.36 1.09 -16.56
N LEU A 114 7.49 0.41 -16.31
CA LEU A 114 7.76 -0.20 -15.00
C LEU A 114 8.19 0.81 -13.95
N SER A 115 8.99 1.81 -14.31
CA SER A 115 9.34 2.85 -13.33
C SER A 115 8.09 3.52 -12.78
N GLU A 116 7.13 3.80 -13.66
CA GLU A 116 5.84 4.36 -13.25
C GLU A 116 5.01 3.36 -12.43
N SER A 117 4.93 2.10 -12.84
CA SER A 117 4.15 1.09 -12.09
C SER A 117 4.70 0.83 -10.69
N ILE A 118 6.03 0.81 -10.54
CA ILE A 118 6.72 0.72 -9.25
C ILE A 118 6.29 1.86 -8.34
N ILE A 119 6.33 3.10 -8.85
CA ILE A 119 5.95 4.29 -8.08
C ILE A 119 4.48 4.22 -7.67
N VAL A 120 3.59 3.86 -8.61
CA VAL A 120 2.15 3.76 -8.37
C VAL A 120 1.85 2.65 -7.35
N TYR A 121 2.45 1.47 -7.48
CA TYR A 121 2.21 0.36 -6.56
C TYR A 121 2.83 0.59 -5.17
N GLN A 122 4.00 1.23 -5.08
CA GLN A 122 4.57 1.67 -3.81
C GLN A 122 3.66 2.68 -3.10
N ARG A 123 3.10 3.65 -3.84
CA ARG A 123 2.11 4.60 -3.30
C ARG A 123 0.88 3.87 -2.78
N TYR A 124 0.34 2.92 -3.55
CA TYR A 124 -0.78 2.08 -3.14
C TYR A 124 -0.50 1.35 -1.81
N LEU A 125 0.62 0.63 -1.71
CA LEU A 125 0.99 -0.14 -0.51
C LEU A 125 1.20 0.77 0.72
N ASN A 126 1.84 1.92 0.54
CA ASN A 126 2.03 2.89 1.63
C ASN A 126 0.70 3.38 2.19
N VAL A 127 -0.22 3.77 1.30
CA VAL A 127 -1.55 4.26 1.69
C VAL A 127 -2.37 3.15 2.33
N ARG A 128 -2.22 1.91 1.87
CA ARG A 128 -2.90 0.76 2.47
C ARG A 128 -2.38 0.43 3.87
N LEU A 129 -1.07 0.54 4.10
CA LEU A 129 -0.50 0.41 5.45
C LEU A 129 -1.03 1.50 6.39
N GLN A 130 -1.08 2.75 5.92
CA GLN A 130 -1.66 3.86 6.68
C GLN A 130 -3.13 3.59 7.04
N GLN A 131 -3.93 3.15 6.07
CA GLN A 131 -5.34 2.79 6.29
C GLN A 131 -5.51 1.78 7.43
N ARG A 132 -4.70 0.71 7.43
CA ARG A 132 -4.78 -0.34 8.45
C ARG A 132 -4.30 0.13 9.81
N GLN A 133 -3.24 0.93 9.86
CA GLN A 133 -2.78 1.56 11.12
C GLN A 133 -3.86 2.45 11.74
N MET A 134 -4.54 3.25 10.92
CA MET A 134 -5.64 4.11 11.38
C MET A 134 -6.84 3.30 11.87
N ALA A 135 -7.20 2.22 11.19
CA ALA A 135 -8.26 1.31 11.61
C ALA A 135 -7.96 0.66 12.98
N ALA A 136 -6.71 0.22 13.20
CA ALA A 136 -6.29 -0.34 14.47
C ALA A 136 -6.36 0.69 15.61
N SER A 137 -5.93 1.94 15.36
CA SER A 137 -6.06 3.03 16.34
C SER A 137 -7.53 3.35 16.65
N ALA A 138 -8.40 3.41 15.63
CA ALA A 138 -9.84 3.62 15.82
C ALA A 138 -10.47 2.55 16.73
N GLY A 139 -10.13 1.29 16.51
CA GLY A 139 -10.58 0.17 17.33
C GLY A 139 -10.11 0.28 18.79
N ALA A 140 -8.87 0.72 19.03
CA ALA A 140 -8.34 0.94 20.38
C ALA A 140 -9.04 2.09 21.12
N TYR A 141 -9.41 3.17 20.43
CA TYR A 141 -10.19 4.27 21.02
C TYR A 141 -11.61 3.83 21.38
N ALA A 142 -12.22 2.99 20.53
CA ALA A 142 -13.56 2.45 20.76
C ALA A 142 -13.63 1.53 22.01
N THR A 143 -12.53 0.88 22.38
CA THR A 143 -12.50 -0.04 23.53
C THR A 143 -11.91 0.57 24.81
N ALA A 144 -11.38 1.80 24.74
CA ALA A 144 -10.82 2.49 25.89
C ALA A 144 -11.92 2.97 26.86
N ARG A 145 -11.89 2.45 28.10
CA ARG A 145 -12.91 2.64 29.14
C ARG A 145 -13.06 4.08 29.71
N ALA A 146 -12.37 5.07 29.16
CA ALA A 146 -12.29 6.42 29.75
C ALA A 146 -12.22 7.56 28.71
N VAL A 147 -12.97 7.46 27.61
CA VAL A 147 -13.08 8.54 26.62
C VAL A 147 -14.49 9.12 26.70
N SER A 148 -14.62 10.45 26.70
CA SER A 148 -15.94 11.08 26.64
C SER A 148 -16.61 10.82 25.28
N PHE A 149 -17.94 10.84 25.24
CA PHE A 149 -18.70 10.60 23.99
C PHE A 149 -18.33 11.61 22.88
N ASP A 150 -18.10 12.87 23.25
CA ASP A 150 -17.74 13.92 22.29
C ASP A 150 -16.33 13.74 21.71
N GLU A 151 -15.36 13.31 22.53
CA GLU A 151 -14.01 12.96 22.06
C GLU A 151 -14.05 11.74 21.13
N ALA A 152 -14.81 10.70 21.49
CA ALA A 152 -14.98 9.52 20.63
C ALA A 152 -15.63 9.90 19.28
N ARG A 153 -16.60 10.81 19.29
CA ARG A 153 -17.30 11.28 18.08
C ARG A 153 -16.40 12.15 17.20
N ALA A 154 -15.59 13.03 17.78
CA ALA A 154 -14.64 13.86 17.04
C ALA A 154 -13.58 12.98 16.35
N VAL A 155 -12.98 12.04 17.08
CA VAL A 155 -12.00 11.08 16.54
C VAL A 155 -12.61 10.22 15.43
N SER A 156 -13.84 9.73 15.62
CA SER A 156 -14.56 8.99 14.57
C SER A 156 -14.73 9.79 13.29
N LYS A 157 -15.07 11.08 13.38
CA LYS A 157 -15.26 11.97 12.22
C LYS A 157 -13.96 12.24 11.46
N GLU A 158 -12.86 12.47 12.17
CA GLU A 158 -11.54 12.69 11.58
C GLU A 158 -11.05 11.43 10.86
N ILE A 159 -11.19 10.27 11.51
CA ILE A 159 -10.84 8.96 10.94
C ILE A 159 -11.68 8.68 9.69
N MET A 160 -12.98 8.98 9.71
CA MET A 160 -13.85 8.83 8.54
C MET A 160 -13.47 9.74 7.37
N THR A 161 -13.01 10.94 7.66
CA THR A 161 -12.54 11.88 6.62
C THR A 161 -11.25 11.37 5.99
N ALA A 162 -10.28 10.96 6.81
CA ALA A 162 -9.05 10.37 6.32
C ALA A 162 -9.28 9.08 5.51
N PHE A 163 -10.23 8.23 5.90
CA PHE A 163 -10.57 7.04 5.13
C PHE A 163 -11.13 7.37 3.73
N LYS A 164 -11.89 8.46 3.58
CA LYS A 164 -12.36 8.90 2.26
C LYS A 164 -11.21 9.35 1.37
N GLU A 165 -10.28 10.12 1.92
CA GLU A 165 -9.09 10.58 1.18
C GLU A 165 -8.20 9.39 0.77
N ILE A 166 -7.98 8.45 1.68
CA ILE A 166 -7.26 7.19 1.43
C ILE A 166 -7.90 6.43 0.27
N LYS A 167 -9.23 6.27 0.28
CA LYS A 167 -9.96 5.55 -0.77
C LYS A 167 -9.72 6.17 -2.14
N ILE A 168 -9.79 7.50 -2.25
CA ILE A 168 -9.54 8.20 -3.51
C ILE A 168 -8.14 7.88 -4.05
N VAL A 169 -7.13 7.85 -3.18
CA VAL A 169 -5.75 7.57 -3.60
C VAL A 169 -5.55 6.11 -4.01
N LEU A 170 -6.21 5.17 -3.33
CA LEU A 170 -6.19 3.74 -3.71
C LEU A 170 -6.84 3.56 -5.09
N ASP A 171 -8.05 4.10 -5.28
CA ASP A 171 -8.79 4.03 -6.55
C ASP A 171 -8.00 4.68 -7.71
N GLU A 172 -7.32 5.81 -7.46
CA GLU A 172 -6.45 6.47 -8.44
C GLU A 172 -5.25 5.60 -8.82
N SER A 173 -4.64 4.94 -7.83
CA SER A 173 -3.46 4.10 -8.04
C SER A 173 -3.81 2.85 -8.82
N GLU A 174 -4.94 2.21 -8.50
CA GLU A 174 -5.44 1.04 -9.24
C GLU A 174 -5.75 1.39 -10.70
N ARG A 175 -6.46 2.49 -10.94
CA ARG A 175 -6.75 2.96 -12.31
C ARG A 175 -5.48 3.21 -13.11
N LYS A 176 -4.44 3.77 -12.49
CA LYS A 176 -3.14 3.97 -13.14
C LYS A 176 -2.46 2.65 -13.46
N LEU A 177 -2.51 1.65 -12.57
CA LEU A 177 -2.00 0.31 -12.87
C LEU A 177 -2.75 -0.34 -14.04
N ASP A 178 -4.06 -0.17 -14.13
CA ASP A 178 -4.86 -0.68 -15.24
C ASP A 178 -4.49 -0.01 -16.58
N ILE A 179 -4.28 1.32 -16.59
CA ILE A 179 -3.79 2.04 -17.78
C ILE A 179 -2.41 1.53 -18.20
N LEU A 180 -1.51 1.29 -17.25
CA LEU A 180 -0.16 0.78 -17.55
C LEU A 180 -0.18 -0.65 -18.10
N LEU A 181 -1.22 -1.42 -17.79
CA LEU A 181 -1.43 -2.79 -18.29
C LEU A 181 -1.98 -2.82 -19.74
N THR A 182 -2.57 -1.72 -20.23
CA THR A 182 -2.98 -1.56 -21.63
C THR A 182 -1.81 -1.17 -22.54
#